data_AF-A0A853G1R9-F1
#
_entry.id   AF-A0A853G1R9-F1
#
_cell.length_a   1.000
_cell.length_b   1.000
_cell.length_c   1.000
_cell.angle_alpha   90.00
_cell.angle_beta   90.00
_cell.angle_gamma   90.00
#
_symmetry.space_group_name_H-M   'P 1'
#
loop_
_entity.id
_entity.type
_entity.pdbx_description
1 polymer ?
#
loop_
_entity_poly.entity_id
_entity_poly.type
_entity_poly.pdbx_seq_one_letter_code
_entity_poly.pdbx_strand_id
1 'polypeptide(L)'
;MYRVLLLSILLGLLAGCGPSETPTPKPDIATVEELAADPERLKALRSQCKTDRTNLGDVLCDRVAEATRIRFYGDGTVPYTPSDTPPKF
;
A
#
# COMPACT_ATOMS: atom_id res chain seq x y z
N MET A 1 29.49 -36.57 0.59
CA MET A 1 28.15 -36.36 1.21
C MET A 1 27.83 -34.88 1.41
N TYR A 2 28.61 -34.13 2.21
CA TYR A 2 28.26 -32.76 2.64
C TYR A 2 28.15 -31.74 1.50
N ARG A 3 28.98 -31.87 0.46
CA ARG A 3 28.99 -30.97 -0.70
C ARG A 3 27.74 -31.12 -1.59
N VAL A 4 27.18 -32.33 -1.67
CA VAL A 4 25.93 -32.60 -2.38
C VAL A 4 24.75 -32.06 -1.57
N LEU A 5 24.79 -32.22 -0.25
CA LEU A 5 23.79 -31.69 0.69
C LEU A 5 23.71 -30.14 0.62
N LEU A 6 24.85 -29.47 0.55
CA LEU A 6 24.95 -28.01 0.44
C LEU A 6 24.35 -27.48 -0.88
N LEU A 7 24.59 -28.19 -1.99
CA LEU A 7 24.03 -27.85 -3.30
C LEU A 7 22.51 -28.03 -3.35
N SER A 8 21.97 -29.08 -2.72
CA SER A 8 20.52 -29.29 -2.65
C SER A 8 19.78 -28.24 -1.82
N ILE A 9 20.38 -27.77 -0.72
CA ILE A 9 19.78 -26.70 0.10
C ILE A 9 19.76 -25.38 -0.67
N LEU A 10 20.83 -25.07 -1.39
CA LEU A 10 20.92 -23.85 -2.20
C LEU A 10 19.87 -23.85 -3.32
N LEU A 11 19.67 -24.96 -4.02
CA LEU A 11 18.64 -25.07 -5.06
C LEU A 11 17.21 -24.89 -4.52
N GLY A 12 16.93 -25.41 -3.32
CA GLY A 12 15.63 -25.25 -2.67
C GLY A 12 15.30 -23.80 -2.30
N LEU A 13 16.30 -23.00 -1.93
CA LEU A 13 16.13 -21.56 -1.63
C LEU A 13 15.80 -20.74 -2.88
N LEU A 14 16.34 -21.10 -4.05
CA LEU A 14 16.04 -20.39 -5.31
C LEU A 14 14.67 -20.75 -5.89
N ALA A 15 14.08 -21.89 -5.51
CA ALA A 15 12.74 -22.29 -5.96
C ALA A 15 11.60 -21.43 -5.36
N GLY A 16 11.90 -20.59 -4.35
CA GLY A 16 10.95 -19.60 -3.82
C GLY A 16 10.70 -18.40 -4.74
N CYS A 17 11.50 -18.24 -5.81
CA CYS A 17 11.32 -17.21 -6.84
C CYS A 17 10.83 -17.86 -8.14
N GLY A 18 9.68 -18.55 -8.07
CA GLY A 18 8.91 -18.89 -9.26
C GLY A 18 8.27 -17.63 -9.87
N PRO A 19 7.91 -17.61 -11.16
CA PRO A 19 7.13 -16.52 -11.73
C PRO A 19 5.88 -16.32 -10.86
N SER A 20 5.74 -15.10 -10.32
CA SER A 20 4.57 -14.69 -9.55
C SER A 20 3.33 -15.19 -10.24
N GLU A 21 2.51 -15.92 -9.50
CA GLU A 21 1.27 -16.52 -9.97
C GLU A 21 0.56 -15.57 -10.96
N THR A 22 0.22 -16.12 -12.12
CA THR A 22 -0.63 -15.48 -13.14
C THR A 22 -1.75 -14.71 -12.46
N PRO A 23 -2.07 -13.47 -12.88
CA PRO A 23 -3.10 -12.69 -12.23
C PRO A 23 -4.41 -13.48 -12.26
N THR A 24 -4.77 -14.08 -11.14
CA THR A 24 -6.16 -14.42 -10.88
C THR A 24 -6.96 -13.15 -11.12
N PRO A 25 -8.15 -13.20 -11.73
CA PRO A 25 -9.00 -12.03 -11.85
C PRO A 25 -9.20 -11.50 -10.43
N LYS A 26 -8.45 -10.45 -10.08
CA LYS A 26 -8.61 -9.78 -8.80
C LYS A 26 -10.06 -9.31 -8.83
N PRO A 27 -10.84 -9.48 -7.75
CA PRO A 27 -12.08 -8.72 -7.62
C PRO A 27 -11.76 -7.27 -7.99
N ASP A 28 -12.65 -6.56 -8.67
CA ASP A 28 -12.45 -5.17 -9.11
C ASP A 28 -12.23 -4.27 -7.87
N ILE A 29 -11.00 -4.30 -7.32
CA ILE A 29 -10.58 -3.48 -6.21
C ILE A 29 -10.34 -2.12 -6.83
N ALA A 30 -11.12 -1.14 -6.37
CA ALA A 30 -11.02 0.24 -6.83
C ALA A 30 -9.56 0.73 -6.83
N THR A 31 -9.20 1.51 -7.83
CA THR A 31 -7.86 2.11 -7.89
C THR A 31 -7.73 3.23 -6.86
N VAL A 32 -6.50 3.67 -6.62
CA VAL A 32 -6.22 4.76 -5.70
C VAL A 32 -6.88 6.05 -6.20
N GLU A 33 -6.85 6.30 -7.51
CA GLU A 33 -7.40 7.48 -8.16
C GLU A 33 -8.93 7.50 -8.07
N GLU A 34 -9.58 6.35 -8.30
CA GLU A 34 -11.02 6.21 -8.14
C GLU A 34 -11.47 6.46 -6.69
N LEU A 35 -10.73 5.91 -5.72
CA LEU A 35 -10.98 6.14 -4.30
C LEU A 35 -10.70 7.60 -3.89
N ALA A 36 -9.69 8.24 -4.47
CA ALA A 36 -9.39 9.64 -4.23
C ALA A 36 -10.45 10.57 -4.84
N ALA A 37 -11.08 10.19 -5.94
CA ALA A 37 -12.13 10.96 -6.60
C ALA A 37 -13.45 10.98 -5.81
N ASP A 38 -13.75 9.95 -5.01
CA ASP A 38 -14.98 9.83 -4.20
C ASP A 38 -14.69 9.95 -2.68
N PRO A 39 -14.80 11.16 -2.08
CA PRO A 39 -14.49 11.37 -0.68
C PRO A 39 -15.44 10.67 0.30
N GLU A 40 -16.71 10.52 -0.06
CA GLU A 40 -17.71 9.91 0.82
C GLU A 40 -17.45 8.40 0.93
N ARG A 41 -17.22 7.74 -0.22
CA ARG A 41 -16.81 6.34 -0.23
C ARG A 41 -15.48 6.11 0.48
N LEU A 42 -14.49 6.99 0.26
CA LEU A 42 -13.19 6.89 0.91
C LEU A 42 -13.29 7.01 2.44
N LYS A 43 -14.13 7.93 2.93
CA LYS A 43 -14.37 8.12 4.38
C LYS A 43 -15.01 6.89 5.00
N ALA A 44 -16.02 6.30 4.35
CA ALA A 44 -16.66 5.07 4.82
C ALA A 44 -15.65 3.92 4.89
N LEU A 45 -14.86 3.71 3.83
CA LEU A 45 -13.84 2.67 3.78
C LEU A 45 -12.73 2.89 4.80
N ARG A 46 -12.29 4.12 5.07
CA ARG A 46 -11.35 4.42 6.17
C ARG A 46 -11.89 3.95 7.52
N SER A 47 -13.17 4.21 7.79
CA SER A 47 -13.80 3.77 9.03
C SER A 47 -13.82 2.24 9.13
N GLN A 48 -14.21 1.56 8.05
CA GLN A 48 -14.29 0.11 8.03
C GLN A 48 -12.90 -0.54 8.13
N CYS A 49 -11.88 -0.03 7.42
CA CYS A 49 -10.51 -0.51 7.51
C CYS A 49 -9.89 -0.37 8.92
N LYS A 50 -10.41 0.53 9.76
CA LYS A 50 -9.97 0.65 11.16
C LYS A 50 -10.49 -0.50 12.02
N THR A 51 -11.70 -0.98 11.73
CA THR A 51 -12.40 -1.96 12.56
C THR A 51 -12.37 -3.38 12.00
N ASP A 52 -12.25 -3.52 10.68
CA ASP A 52 -12.53 -4.76 9.96
C ASP A 52 -11.52 -5.05 8.84
N ARG A 53 -10.25 -4.69 9.07
CA ARG A 53 -9.17 -4.87 8.09
C ARG A 53 -9.01 -6.31 7.63
N THR A 54 -9.17 -7.28 8.53
CA THR A 54 -9.01 -8.71 8.23
C THR A 54 -10.00 -9.20 7.17
N ASN A 55 -11.24 -8.69 7.17
CA ASN A 55 -12.26 -9.08 6.20
C ASN A 55 -12.18 -8.26 4.90
N LEU A 56 -11.83 -6.97 4.99
CA LEU A 56 -11.70 -6.10 3.81
C LEU A 56 -10.45 -6.39 2.96
N GLY A 57 -9.41 -6.91 3.59
CA GLY A 57 -8.14 -7.25 2.95
C GLY A 57 -7.15 -6.09 2.89
N ASP A 58 -5.87 -6.43 3.07
CA ASP A 58 -4.79 -5.44 3.16
C ASP A 58 -4.66 -4.60 1.90
N VAL A 59 -4.77 -5.20 0.71
CA VAL A 59 -4.63 -4.49 -0.56
C VAL A 59 -5.66 -3.35 -0.70
N LEU A 60 -6.90 -3.55 -0.27
CA LEU A 60 -7.92 -2.50 -0.31
C LEU A 60 -7.61 -1.41 0.72
N CYS A 61 -7.30 -1.79 1.95
CA CYS A 61 -7.03 -0.82 3.02
C CYS A 61 -5.74 0.00 2.80
N ASP A 62 -4.73 -0.58 2.15
CA ASP A 62 -3.52 0.13 1.76
C ASP A 62 -3.82 1.16 0.65
N ARG A 63 -4.66 0.82 -0.33
CA ARG A 63 -5.11 1.78 -1.35
C ARG A 63 -5.97 2.90 -0.77
N VAL A 64 -6.84 2.59 0.19
CA VAL A 64 -7.62 3.59 0.94
C VAL A 64 -6.70 4.55 1.70
N ALA A 65 -5.65 4.02 2.34
CA ALA A 65 -4.65 4.84 3.01
C ALA A 65 -3.94 5.77 2.01
N GLU A 66 -3.53 5.25 0.87
CA GLU A 66 -2.87 6.02 -0.19
C GLU A 66 -3.77 7.10 -0.79
N ALA A 67 -5.02 6.75 -1.14
CA ALA A 67 -5.99 7.70 -1.66
C ALA A 67 -6.25 8.85 -0.67
N THR A 68 -6.24 8.54 0.63
CA THR A 68 -6.33 9.59 1.65
C THR A 68 -5.08 10.46 1.69
N ARG A 69 -3.89 9.84 1.57
CA ARG A 69 -2.61 10.55 1.54
C ARG A 69 -2.60 11.57 0.39
N ILE A 70 -2.97 11.14 -0.81
CA ILE A 70 -3.03 12.00 -2.01
C ILE A 70 -4.01 13.16 -1.80
N ARG A 71 -5.21 12.89 -1.27
CA ARG A 71 -6.19 13.97 -0.98
C ARG A 71 -5.69 14.95 0.09
N PHE A 72 -4.92 14.48 1.06
CA PHE A 72 -4.42 15.31 2.16
C PHE A 72 -3.27 16.22 1.71
N TYR A 73 -2.28 15.67 1.01
CA TYR A 73 -1.12 16.45 0.54
C TYR A 73 -1.40 17.22 -0.76
N GLY A 74 -2.48 16.88 -1.49
CA GLY A 74 -2.75 17.42 -2.80
C GLY A 74 -1.69 16.99 -3.82
N ASP A 75 -1.36 17.87 -4.75
CA ASP A 75 -0.34 17.64 -5.78
C ASP A 75 1.12 17.79 -5.25
N GLY A 76 1.29 18.10 -3.97
CA GLY A 76 2.60 18.30 -3.35
C GLY A 76 3.34 19.56 -3.82
N THR A 77 2.69 20.45 -4.59
CA THR A 77 3.29 21.69 -5.10
C THR A 77 3.14 22.86 -4.13
N VAL A 78 3.15 22.59 -2.83
CA VAL A 78 3.03 23.65 -1.80
C VAL A 78 4.38 24.35 -1.63
N PRO A 79 4.49 25.66 -1.92
CA PRO A 79 5.73 26.40 -1.69
C PRO A 79 6.05 26.38 -0.20
N TYR A 80 7.29 26.04 0.14
CA TYR A 80 7.76 26.25 1.51
C TYR A 80 7.82 27.75 1.78
N THR A 81 6.97 28.22 2.70
CA THR A 81 7.00 29.61 3.21
C THR A 81 7.58 29.60 4.62
N PRO A 82 8.91 29.75 4.78
CA PRO A 82 9.52 29.93 6.09
C PRO A 82 9.01 31.21 6.74
N SER A 83 8.87 31.19 8.07
CA SER A 83 8.62 32.41 8.84
C SER A 83 9.88 33.26 8.88
N ASP A 84 9.75 34.57 8.67
CA ASP A 84 10.84 35.54 8.85
C ASP A 84 11.25 35.69 10.32
N THR A 85 10.41 35.24 11.24
CA THR A 85 10.66 35.32 12.68
C THR A 85 10.88 33.93 13.28
N PRO A 86 11.88 33.76 14.17
CA PRO A 86 12.08 32.49 14.86
C PRO A 86 10.89 32.20 15.78
N PRO A 87 10.52 30.91 15.97
CA PRO A 87 9.45 30.52 16.87
C PRO A 87 9.75 30.97 18.29
N LYS A 88 8.74 31.54 18.96
CA LYS A 88 8.78 31.78 20.41
C LYS A 88 8.25 30.52 21.11
N PHE A 89 9.07 29.91 21.95
CA PHE A 89 8.72 28.77 22.80
C PHE A 89 8.58 29.20 24.25
#